data_AF-A0A6S9A303-F1
#
_entry.id   AF-A0A6S9A303-F1
#
_cell.length_a   1.000
_cell.length_b   1.000
_cell.length_c   1.000
_cell.angle_alpha   90.00
_cell.angle_beta   90.00
_cell.angle_gamma   90.00
#
_symmetry.space_group_name_H-M   'P 1'
#
loop_
_entity.id
_entity.type
_entity.pdbx_description
1 polymer ?
#
loop_
_entity_poly.entity_id
_entity_poly.type
_entity_poly.pdbx_seq_one_letter_code
_entity_poly.pdbx_strand_id
1 'polypeptide(L)'
;MSIPDVFLSVFFGHYQSEENGVAEAASPFNENVGFMSYNALAGGMLTGKYIDKPAALDEKSRESAMSALQNPRGRMDTRGWGGTLYRYRTEAAQSAIREYEKIAVANGMSLTELSLRWCKQRSLITTTLVGHSNMKQLKESIKFFQNKDPLSEQVMWDIDVVHMKNRTPIFSSNRVGKDWLGEGEIGEPIP
;
A
#
# COMPACT_ATOMS: atom_id res chain seq x y z
N MET A 1 6.80 -28.34 -8.60
CA MET A 1 5.50 -28.24 -7.90
C MET A 1 5.78 -27.55 -6.57
N SER A 2 5.73 -26.22 -6.55
CA SER A 2 5.83 -25.41 -5.34
C SER A 2 5.17 -24.05 -5.61
N ILE A 3 3.87 -23.98 -5.37
CA ILE A 3 3.13 -22.73 -5.17
C ILE A 3 2.91 -22.72 -3.65
N PRO A 4 3.45 -21.75 -2.90
CA PRO A 4 2.71 -20.49 -2.71
C PRO A 4 3.62 -19.25 -2.54
N ASP A 5 3.42 -18.24 -3.38
CA ASP A 5 4.07 -16.92 -3.29
C ASP A 5 3.02 -15.85 -2.92
N VAL A 6 2.50 -15.88 -1.69
CA VAL A 6 1.21 -15.23 -1.31
C VAL A 6 1.38 -14.02 -0.37
N PHE A 7 2.11 -12.98 -0.78
CA PHE A 7 2.48 -11.90 0.13
C PHE A 7 1.83 -10.52 -0.19
N LEU A 8 1.70 -9.65 0.83
CA LEU A 8 1.46 -8.17 0.80
C LEU A 8 0.40 -7.62 -0.18
N SER A 9 -0.75 -8.29 -0.29
CA SER A 9 -1.52 -8.23 -1.54
C SER A 9 -2.75 -7.31 -1.56
N VAL A 10 -2.93 -6.47 -0.53
CA VAL A 10 -4.22 -5.75 -0.37
C VAL A 10 -4.12 -4.24 -0.51
N PHE A 11 -2.92 -3.69 -0.44
CA PHE A 11 -2.71 -2.28 -0.72
C PHE A 11 -2.59 -1.98 -2.22
N PHE A 12 -2.40 -3.02 -3.03
CA PHE A 12 -2.27 -2.95 -4.48
C PHE A 12 -3.36 -3.81 -5.10
N GLY A 13 -3.98 -3.36 -6.19
CA GLY A 13 -4.94 -4.15 -6.98
C GLY A 13 -4.31 -5.35 -7.70
N HIS A 14 -3.41 -6.08 -7.03
CA HIS A 14 -2.59 -7.16 -7.56
C HIS A 14 -3.10 -8.54 -7.15
N TYR A 15 -3.69 -8.73 -5.95
CA TYR A 15 -4.30 -10.04 -5.61
C TYR A 15 -5.70 -10.27 -6.15
N GLN A 16 -6.41 -9.22 -6.59
CA GLN A 16 -7.53 -9.46 -7.49
C GLN A 16 -7.03 -10.17 -8.76
N SER A 17 -5.74 -10.09 -9.07
CA SER A 17 -5.16 -10.73 -10.23
C SER A 17 -4.69 -12.17 -9.94
N GLU A 18 -3.94 -12.43 -8.86
CA GLU A 18 -3.44 -13.80 -8.62
C GLU A 18 -4.50 -14.78 -8.11
N GLU A 19 -5.50 -14.33 -7.32
CA GLU A 19 -6.59 -15.20 -6.84
C GLU A 19 -7.79 -15.29 -7.79
N ASN A 20 -7.99 -14.31 -8.68
CA ASN A 20 -9.07 -14.39 -9.69
C ASN A 20 -8.55 -14.83 -11.07
N GLY A 21 -7.42 -15.55 -11.11
CA GLY A 21 -6.92 -16.19 -12.32
C GLY A 21 -6.25 -15.25 -13.34
N VAL A 22 -6.02 -13.97 -13.02
CA VAL A 22 -5.25 -13.07 -13.91
C VAL A 22 -3.77 -13.41 -13.89
N ALA A 23 -3.19 -13.87 -12.77
CA ALA A 23 -1.81 -14.39 -12.78
C ALA A 23 -1.67 -15.60 -13.69
N GLU A 24 -2.66 -16.49 -13.63
CA GLU A 24 -2.78 -17.62 -14.53
C GLU A 24 -2.93 -17.13 -15.96
N ALA A 25 -3.89 -16.24 -16.26
CA ALA A 25 -4.10 -15.71 -17.61
C ALA A 25 -2.86 -15.01 -18.17
N ALA A 26 -2.17 -14.20 -17.36
CA ALA A 26 -0.97 -13.46 -17.74
C ALA A 26 0.28 -14.33 -17.90
N SER A 27 0.24 -15.56 -17.37
CA SER A 27 1.35 -16.51 -17.43
C SER A 27 1.85 -16.71 -18.86
N PRO A 28 3.16 -16.93 -19.06
CA PRO A 28 3.71 -17.32 -20.36
C PRO A 28 3.08 -18.58 -20.97
N PHE A 29 2.43 -19.41 -20.14
CA PHE A 29 1.73 -20.61 -20.58
C PHE A 29 0.31 -20.34 -21.12
N ASN A 30 -0.23 -19.13 -20.90
CA ASN A 30 -1.54 -18.70 -21.35
C ASN A 30 -1.39 -17.50 -22.31
N GLU A 31 -1.81 -16.29 -21.90
CA GLU A 31 -1.81 -15.11 -22.77
C GLU A 31 -0.44 -14.42 -22.87
N ASN A 32 0.52 -14.77 -22.01
CA ASN A 32 1.88 -14.22 -21.99
C ASN A 32 1.90 -12.68 -22.01
N VAL A 33 1.06 -12.06 -21.17
CA VAL A 33 0.93 -10.60 -21.08
C VAL A 33 1.63 -10.08 -19.83
N GLY A 34 2.42 -9.01 -19.98
CA GLY A 34 3.10 -8.39 -18.86
C GLY A 34 2.13 -7.71 -17.89
N PHE A 35 2.41 -7.79 -16.59
CA PHE A 35 1.62 -7.12 -15.56
C PHE A 35 2.30 -5.85 -15.07
N MET A 36 1.57 -4.75 -15.08
CA MET A 36 2.01 -3.48 -14.49
C MET A 36 1.35 -3.27 -13.13
N SER A 37 2.14 -3.35 -12.05
CA SER A 37 1.65 -3.00 -10.73
C SER A 37 1.50 -1.48 -10.61
N TYR A 38 0.30 -1.01 -10.28
CA TYR A 38 0.03 0.40 -10.02
C TYR A 38 -0.17 0.66 -8.53
N ASN A 39 0.06 1.91 -8.14
CA ASN A 39 -0.12 2.38 -6.77
C ASN A 39 0.72 1.63 -5.75
N ALA A 40 1.94 1.18 -6.08
CA ALA A 40 2.87 0.35 -5.28
C ALA A 40 3.29 0.92 -3.90
N LEU A 41 2.71 2.03 -3.45
CA LEU A 41 2.86 2.59 -2.10
C LEU A 41 1.52 3.00 -1.44
N ALA A 42 0.38 2.60 -2.01
CA ALA A 42 -0.97 2.84 -1.50
C ALA A 42 -1.27 4.31 -1.21
N GLY A 43 -1.10 5.17 -2.21
CA GLY A 43 -1.25 6.62 -2.02
C GLY A 43 -0.21 7.24 -1.08
N GLY A 44 0.85 6.50 -0.74
CA GLY A 44 1.90 6.91 0.20
C GLY A 44 1.73 6.36 1.62
N MET A 45 0.75 5.49 1.89
CA MET A 45 0.60 4.84 3.19
C MET A 45 1.79 3.96 3.56
N LEU A 46 2.32 3.22 2.57
CA LEU A 46 3.47 2.33 2.74
C LEU A 46 4.82 3.05 2.73
N THR A 47 4.84 4.34 3.07
CA THR A 47 6.09 5.07 3.36
C THR A 47 6.23 5.43 4.84
N GLY A 48 5.28 5.01 5.68
CA GLY A 48 5.26 5.30 7.12
C GLY A 48 4.81 6.71 7.50
N LYS A 49 4.65 7.62 6.54
CA LYS A 49 4.39 9.05 6.79
C LYS A 49 3.06 9.34 7.53
N TYR A 50 2.15 8.37 7.56
CA TYR A 50 0.82 8.48 8.16
C TYR A 50 0.61 7.54 9.36
N ILE A 51 1.66 6.90 9.87
CA ILE A 51 1.56 5.97 11.00
C ILE A 51 1.38 6.73 12.32
N ASP A 52 2.25 7.72 12.58
CA ASP A 52 2.19 8.52 13.81
C ASP A 52 1.14 9.63 13.75
N LYS A 53 0.93 10.20 12.56
CA LYS A 53 -0.03 11.28 12.31
C LYS A 53 -0.98 10.87 11.21
N PRO A 54 -2.30 10.78 11.46
CA PRO A 54 -3.25 10.31 10.46
C PRO A 54 -3.30 11.24 9.25
N ALA A 55 -3.91 10.78 8.16
CA ALA A 55 -4.14 11.62 6.99
C ALA A 55 -5.03 12.82 7.34
N ALA A 56 -4.94 13.92 6.58
CA ALA A 56 -5.70 15.13 6.88
C ALA A 56 -7.20 14.86 7.13
N LEU A 57 -7.85 14.05 6.28
CA LEU A 57 -9.28 13.68 6.38
C LEU A 57 -9.65 12.76 7.54
N ASP A 58 -8.65 12.33 8.31
CA ASP A 58 -8.79 11.36 9.37
C ASP A 58 -8.42 12.00 10.73
N GLU A 59 -7.96 13.26 10.72
CA GLU A 59 -7.66 14.06 11.89
C GLU A 59 -8.95 14.44 12.65
N LYS A 60 -8.89 14.36 13.99
CA LYS A 60 -10.03 14.70 14.86
C LYS A 60 -10.17 16.20 15.10
N SER A 61 -9.05 16.91 15.16
CA SER A 61 -9.02 18.37 15.35
C SER A 61 -9.05 19.05 13.99
N ARG A 62 -9.90 20.08 13.89
CA ARG A 62 -9.98 20.92 12.69
C ARG A 62 -8.66 21.64 12.43
N GLU A 63 -7.98 22.09 13.48
CA GLU A 63 -6.70 22.77 13.38
C GLU A 63 -5.63 21.84 12.77
N SER A 64 -5.53 20.60 13.26
CA SER A 64 -4.61 19.60 12.71
C SER A 64 -4.96 19.22 11.27
N ALA A 65 -6.24 19.00 10.97
CA ALA A 65 -6.71 18.73 9.61
C ALA A 65 -6.35 19.86 8.64
N MET A 66 -6.61 21.11 9.03
CA MET A 66 -6.31 22.29 8.21
C MET A 66 -4.80 22.49 8.03
N SER A 67 -4.00 22.22 9.06
CA SER A 67 -2.54 22.27 8.96
C SER A 67 -2.02 21.24 7.96
N ALA A 68 -2.52 20.00 8.01
CA ALA A 68 -2.15 18.94 7.07
C ALA A 68 -2.59 19.28 5.63
N LEU A 69 -3.78 19.87 5.43
CA LEU A 69 -4.25 20.33 4.12
C LEU A 69 -3.41 21.48 3.55
N GLN A 70 -2.92 22.39 4.40
CA GLN A 70 -2.07 23.51 3.99
C GLN A 70 -0.64 23.08 3.65
N ASN A 71 -0.11 22.08 4.35
CA ASN A 71 1.23 21.54 4.11
C ASN A 71 1.18 20.01 3.89
N PRO A 72 0.74 19.55 2.71
CA PRO A 72 0.46 18.15 2.47
C PRO A 72 1.74 17.30 2.38
N ARG A 73 1.78 16.19 3.13
CA ARG A 73 2.88 15.19 3.03
C ARG A 73 2.74 14.30 1.79
N GLY A 74 1.57 14.29 1.15
CA GLY A 74 1.25 13.48 -0.02
C GLY A 74 -0.25 13.49 -0.33
N ARG A 75 -0.69 12.55 -1.18
CA ARG A 75 -2.07 12.50 -1.70
C ARG A 75 -3.13 12.40 -0.59
N MET A 76 -2.85 11.73 0.52
CA MET A 76 -3.81 11.57 1.61
C MET A 76 -4.10 12.87 2.36
N ASP A 77 -3.21 13.86 2.28
CA ASP A 77 -3.40 15.19 2.87
C ASP A 77 -4.05 16.18 1.89
N THR A 78 -4.71 15.70 0.84
CA THR A 78 -5.48 16.53 -0.09
C THR A 78 -6.96 16.20 0.02
N ARG A 79 -7.84 17.19 -0.15
CA ARG A 79 -9.29 16.94 -0.06
C ARG A 79 -9.78 15.96 -1.13
N GLY A 80 -9.32 16.08 -2.37
CA GLY A 80 -9.73 15.19 -3.48
C GLY A 80 -9.22 13.75 -3.33
N TRP A 81 -7.90 13.57 -3.31
CA TRP A 81 -7.33 12.21 -3.22
C TRP A 81 -7.49 11.59 -1.84
N GLY A 82 -7.42 12.39 -0.76
CA GLY A 82 -7.66 11.90 0.60
C GLY A 82 -9.06 11.31 0.74
N GLY A 83 -10.06 11.93 0.10
CA GLY A 83 -11.43 11.42 0.08
C GLY A 83 -11.53 10.10 -0.65
N THR A 84 -11.02 10.03 -1.89
CA THR A 84 -11.14 8.83 -2.75
C THR A 84 -10.24 7.65 -2.37
N LEU A 85 -9.13 7.89 -1.64
CA LEU A 85 -8.16 6.86 -1.27
C LEU A 85 -8.34 6.34 0.17
N TYR A 86 -9.48 6.60 0.80
CA TYR A 86 -9.77 6.21 2.18
C TYR A 86 -9.68 4.71 2.46
N ARG A 87 -9.93 3.87 1.46
CA ARG A 87 -9.80 2.40 1.54
C ARG A 87 -8.43 1.93 2.02
N TYR A 88 -7.37 2.73 1.83
CA TYR A 88 -6.03 2.42 2.33
C TYR A 88 -5.78 2.85 3.78
N ARG A 89 -6.81 3.35 4.48
CA ARG A 89 -6.70 3.89 5.84
C ARG A 89 -7.72 3.27 6.79
N THR A 90 -8.24 2.10 6.44
CA THR A 90 -9.07 1.28 7.34
C THR A 90 -8.23 0.80 8.53
N GLU A 91 -8.87 0.39 9.62
CA GLU A 91 -8.14 -0.11 10.78
C GLU A 91 -7.28 -1.34 10.46
N ALA A 92 -7.80 -2.29 9.68
CA ALA A 92 -7.04 -3.47 9.25
C ALA A 92 -5.86 -3.07 8.35
N ALA A 93 -6.05 -2.09 7.45
CA ALA A 93 -4.99 -1.53 6.61
C ALA A 93 -3.88 -0.92 7.49
N GLN A 94 -4.25 -0.09 8.46
CA GLN A 94 -3.32 0.54 9.40
C GLN A 94 -2.60 -0.49 10.28
N SER A 95 -3.29 -1.56 10.71
CA SER A 95 -2.69 -2.65 11.47
C SER A 95 -1.60 -3.36 10.65
N ALA A 96 -1.92 -3.74 9.42
CA ALA A 96 -0.96 -4.38 8.51
C ALA A 96 0.24 -3.47 8.23
N ILE A 97 0.03 -2.18 7.96
CA ILE A 97 1.10 -1.20 7.74
C ILE A 97 2.09 -1.17 8.92
N ARG A 98 1.57 -1.13 10.16
CA ARG A 98 2.42 -1.11 11.37
C ARG A 98 3.20 -2.41 11.54
N GLU A 99 2.63 -3.56 11.18
CA GLU A 99 3.36 -4.83 11.22
C GLU A 99 4.45 -4.88 10.13
N TYR A 100 4.18 -4.40 8.91
CA TYR A 100 5.20 -4.28 7.85
C TYR A 100 6.31 -3.30 8.22
N GLU A 101 6.00 -2.20 8.88
CA GLU A 101 7.01 -1.26 9.36
C GLU A 101 7.96 -1.92 10.36
N LYS A 102 7.43 -2.71 11.29
CA LYS A 102 8.27 -3.48 12.25
C LYS A 102 9.21 -4.43 11.52
N ILE A 103 8.72 -5.14 10.49
CA ILE A 103 9.56 -6.03 9.66
C ILE A 103 10.65 -5.22 8.95
N ALA A 104 10.30 -4.08 8.35
CA ALA A 104 11.27 -3.23 7.65
C ALA A 104 12.38 -2.73 8.60
N VAL A 105 11.99 -2.17 9.75
CA VAL A 105 12.91 -1.64 10.76
C VAL A 105 13.82 -2.72 11.32
N ALA A 106 13.28 -3.90 11.65
CA ALA A 106 14.05 -5.04 12.14
C ALA A 106 15.12 -5.52 11.15
N ASN A 107 14.93 -5.25 9.85
CA ASN A 107 15.85 -5.62 8.79
C ASN A 107 16.63 -4.42 8.21
N GLY A 108 16.66 -3.29 8.92
CA GLY A 108 17.46 -2.12 8.54
C GLY A 108 16.98 -1.41 7.28
N MET A 109 15.71 -1.59 6.90
CA MET A 109 15.11 -0.99 5.71
C MET A 109 14.02 0.02 6.09
N SER A 110 13.74 0.96 5.19
CA SER A 110 12.51 1.76 5.30
C SER A 110 11.30 0.95 4.82
N LEU A 111 10.10 1.28 5.30
CA LEU A 111 8.86 0.66 4.80
C LEU A 111 8.70 0.85 3.27
N THR A 112 9.13 1.99 2.75
CA THR A 112 9.15 2.27 1.31
C THR A 112 10.06 1.30 0.56
N GLU A 113 11.26 1.04 1.09
CA GLU A 113 12.21 0.11 0.49
C GLU A 113 11.65 -1.32 0.50
N LEU A 114 11.13 -1.77 1.66
CA LEU A 114 10.50 -3.08 1.79
C LEU A 114 9.41 -3.27 0.72
N SER A 115 8.52 -2.28 0.60
CA SER A 115 7.38 -2.33 -0.33
C SER A 115 7.83 -2.40 -1.80
N LEU A 116 8.81 -1.58 -2.20
CA LEU A 116 9.26 -1.54 -3.60
C LEU A 116 10.12 -2.76 -3.97
N ARG A 117 10.99 -3.23 -3.07
CA ARG A 117 11.76 -4.46 -3.28
C ARG A 117 10.85 -5.67 -3.34
N TRP A 118 9.81 -5.69 -2.51
CA TRP A 118 8.79 -6.73 -2.55
C TRP A 118 8.07 -6.76 -3.91
N CYS A 119 7.63 -5.61 -4.46
CA CYS A 119 7.05 -5.55 -5.80
C CYS A 119 8.01 -6.04 -6.88
N LYS A 120 9.29 -5.65 -6.81
CA LYS A 120 10.32 -6.07 -7.78
C LYS A 120 10.55 -7.59 -7.79
N GLN A 121 10.43 -8.26 -6.64
CA GLN A 121 10.74 -9.68 -6.50
C GLN A 121 9.63 -10.61 -7.03
N ARG A 122 8.45 -10.07 -7.37
CA ARG A 122 7.34 -10.87 -7.91
C ARG A 122 7.57 -11.20 -9.38
N SER A 123 7.56 -12.49 -9.70
CA SER A 123 7.72 -12.99 -11.08
C SER A 123 6.62 -12.50 -12.02
N LEU A 124 5.40 -12.27 -11.52
CA LEU A 124 4.29 -11.75 -12.30
C LEU A 124 4.48 -10.28 -12.70
N ILE A 125 5.13 -9.47 -11.86
CA ILE A 125 5.24 -8.02 -12.07
C ILE A 125 6.34 -7.73 -13.10
N THR A 126 5.94 -7.29 -14.30
CA THR A 126 6.88 -6.86 -15.34
C THR A 126 7.40 -5.45 -15.08
N THR A 127 6.53 -4.56 -14.59
CA THR A 127 6.91 -3.17 -14.29
C THR A 127 6.05 -2.60 -13.18
N THR A 128 6.60 -1.61 -12.46
CA THR A 128 5.93 -0.95 -11.35
C THR A 128 5.81 0.54 -11.61
N LEU A 129 4.57 1.04 -11.67
CA LEU A 129 4.29 2.46 -11.80
C LEU A 129 4.31 3.12 -10.42
N VAL A 130 5.33 3.94 -10.17
CA VAL A 130 5.49 4.71 -8.93
C VAL A 130 5.32 6.19 -9.20
N GLY A 131 4.60 6.89 -8.30
CA GLY A 131 4.43 8.33 -8.34
C GLY A 131 5.20 9.03 -7.23
N HIS A 132 5.76 10.21 -7.54
CA HIS A 132 6.56 11.02 -6.61
C HIS A 132 6.07 12.46 -6.61
N SER A 133 6.15 13.13 -5.45
CA SER A 133 5.86 14.56 -5.33
C SER A 133 7.12 15.44 -5.29
N ASN A 134 8.31 14.82 -5.23
CA ASN A 134 9.59 15.52 -5.27
C ASN A 134 10.73 14.60 -5.76
N MET A 135 11.86 15.22 -6.12
CA MET A 135 13.04 14.53 -6.65
C MET A 135 13.71 13.59 -5.65
N LYS A 136 13.60 13.84 -4.33
CA LYS A 136 14.19 12.96 -3.32
C LYS A 136 13.51 11.59 -3.35
N GLN A 137 12.18 11.57 -3.36
CA GLN A 137 11.40 10.33 -3.43
C GLN A 137 11.70 9.54 -4.71
N LEU A 138 11.85 10.23 -5.87
CA LEU A 138 12.21 9.58 -7.12
C LEU A 138 13.58 8.88 -7.03
N LYS A 139 14.59 9.59 -6.51
CA LYS A 139 15.94 9.04 -6.33
C LYS A 139 15.95 7.85 -5.38
N GLU A 140 15.18 7.91 -4.29
CA GLU A 140 15.00 6.80 -3.35
C GLU A 140 14.38 5.58 -4.04
N SER A 141 13.29 5.75 -4.79
CA SER A 141 12.67 4.63 -5.52
C SER A 141 13.63 4.00 -6.53
N ILE A 142 14.36 4.82 -7.32
CA ILE A 142 15.36 4.31 -8.26
C ILE A 142 16.43 3.49 -7.52
N LYS A 143 16.95 4.01 -6.41
CA LYS A 143 17.93 3.30 -5.58
C LYS A 143 17.40 1.94 -5.12
N PHE A 144 16.15 1.87 -4.64
CA PHE A 144 15.56 0.63 -4.15
C PHE A 144 15.31 -0.38 -5.28
N PHE A 145 14.88 0.07 -6.48
CA PHE A 145 14.75 -0.82 -7.64
C PHE A 145 16.10 -1.28 -8.20
N GLN A 146 17.15 -0.48 -8.06
CA GLN A 146 18.51 -0.85 -8.48
C GLN A 146 19.17 -1.84 -7.51
N ASN A 147 18.68 -1.95 -6.28
CA ASN A 147 19.16 -2.96 -5.33
C ASN A 147 18.92 -4.37 -5.90
N LYS A 148 20.00 -5.12 -6.10
CA LYS A 148 19.96 -6.47 -6.70
C LYS A 148 19.74 -7.57 -5.67
N ASP A 149 19.95 -7.28 -4.39
CA ASP A 149 19.80 -8.27 -3.34
C ASP A 149 18.30 -8.59 -3.17
N PRO A 150 17.89 -9.86 -3.19
CA PRO A 150 16.52 -10.23 -2.88
C PRO A 150 16.22 -9.94 -1.40
N LEU A 151 14.93 -9.77 -1.09
CA LEU A 151 14.48 -9.90 0.29
C LEU A 151 14.72 -11.35 0.73
N SER A 152 15.20 -11.52 1.97
CA SER A 152 15.48 -12.86 2.51
C SER A 152 14.20 -13.67 2.64
N GLU A 153 14.32 -15.00 2.63
CA GLU A 153 13.17 -15.90 2.82
C GLU A 153 12.43 -15.63 4.13
N GLN A 154 13.15 -15.24 5.19
CA GLN A 154 12.53 -14.85 6.46
C GLN A 154 11.71 -13.56 6.35
N VAL A 155 12.27 -12.51 5.72
CA VAL A 155 11.55 -11.25 5.50
C VAL A 155 10.32 -11.47 4.65
N MET A 156 10.45 -12.33 3.63
CA MET A 156 9.32 -12.80 2.87
C MET A 156 8.36 -13.43 3.86
N TRP A 157 8.63 -14.59 4.46
CA TRP A 157 7.74 -15.29 5.41
C TRP A 157 7.01 -14.38 6.42
N ASP A 158 7.70 -13.43 7.04
CA ASP A 158 7.09 -12.49 7.99
C ASP A 158 5.98 -11.64 7.34
N ILE A 159 6.18 -11.21 6.09
CA ILE A 159 5.16 -10.52 5.31
C ILE A 159 3.92 -11.43 5.08
N ASP A 160 4.09 -12.75 4.91
CA ASP A 160 2.98 -13.70 4.64
C ASP A 160 2.15 -13.79 5.89
N VAL A 161 2.81 -13.90 7.04
CA VAL A 161 2.14 -13.97 8.34
C VAL A 161 1.27 -12.74 8.54
N VAL A 162 1.78 -11.54 8.24
CA VAL A 162 0.99 -10.29 8.33
C VAL A 162 -0.16 -10.29 7.32
N HIS A 163 0.10 -10.72 6.09
CA HIS A 163 -0.91 -10.80 5.04
C HIS A 163 -2.05 -11.75 5.40
N MET A 164 -1.73 -12.94 5.90
CA MET A 164 -2.71 -13.97 6.25
C MET A 164 -3.63 -13.55 7.39
N LYS A 165 -3.15 -12.70 8.30
CA LYS A 165 -3.99 -12.06 9.34
C LYS A 165 -4.87 -10.95 8.78
N ASN A 166 -4.39 -10.25 7.75
CA ASN A 166 -5.02 -9.07 7.17
C ASN A 166 -5.30 -9.32 5.69
N ARG A 167 -6.17 -10.29 5.38
CA ARG A 167 -6.65 -10.49 4.00
C ARG A 167 -7.69 -9.42 3.69
N THR A 168 -7.61 -8.86 2.49
CA THR A 168 -8.56 -7.84 2.01
C THR A 168 -8.81 -6.61 2.97
N PRO A 169 -7.84 -6.06 3.76
CA PRO A 169 -8.02 -4.86 4.58
C PRO A 169 -8.59 -3.62 3.90
N ILE A 170 -8.48 -3.46 2.58
CA ILE A 170 -9.10 -2.28 1.91
C ILE A 170 -10.63 -2.36 1.85
N PHE A 171 -11.20 -3.57 1.99
CA PHE A 171 -12.65 -3.79 1.96
C PHE A 171 -13.26 -3.86 3.37
N SER A 172 -12.44 -4.04 4.41
CA SER A 172 -12.91 -3.93 5.79
C SER A 172 -13.03 -2.46 6.18
N SER A 173 -14.23 -1.94 6.43
CA SER A 173 -14.43 -0.57 6.92
C SER A 173 -15.05 -0.56 8.29
N ASN A 174 -14.37 0.05 9.24
CA ASN A 174 -14.91 0.44 10.55
C ASN A 174 -15.24 1.95 10.59
N ARG A 175 -15.14 2.66 9.44
CA ARG A 175 -15.56 4.05 9.35
C ARG A 175 -17.07 4.13 9.41
N VAL A 176 -17.54 4.34 10.63
CA VAL A 176 -18.90 4.74 10.97
C VAL A 176 -18.81 6.11 11.63
N GLY A 177 -18.89 7.19 10.85
CA GLY A 177 -18.72 8.52 11.41
C GLY A 177 -18.75 9.65 10.40
N LYS A 178 -19.18 10.82 10.88
CA LYS A 178 -19.13 12.08 10.16
C LYS A 178 -17.73 12.70 10.28
N ASP A 179 -17.22 13.27 9.20
CA ASP A 179 -16.04 14.12 9.20
C ASP A 179 -16.31 15.43 9.96
N TRP A 180 -15.31 16.32 10.02
CA TRP A 180 -15.44 17.62 10.69
C TRP A 180 -16.42 18.59 10.00
N LEU A 181 -16.91 18.30 8.80
CA LEU A 181 -17.99 19.04 8.14
C LEU A 181 -19.36 18.47 8.48
N GLY A 182 -19.43 17.36 9.21
CA GLY A 182 -20.69 16.67 9.51
C GLY A 182 -21.13 15.73 8.37
N GLU A 183 -20.28 15.49 7.37
CA GLU A 183 -20.52 14.59 6.25
C GLU A 183 -19.91 13.22 6.57
N GLY A 184 -20.68 12.14 6.50
CA GLY A 184 -20.19 10.80 6.84
C GLY A 184 -20.68 9.77 5.84
N GLU A 185 -19.80 8.84 5.49
CA GLU A 185 -20.12 7.68 4.66
C GLU A 185 -19.93 6.41 5.50
N ILE A 186 -20.89 5.48 5.41
CA ILE A 186 -20.74 4.12 5.92
C ILE A 186 -20.25 3.27 4.75
N GLY A 187 -18.95 2.99 4.70
CA GLY A 187 -18.37 2.22 3.58
C GLY A 187 -18.34 2.99 2.26
N GLU A 188 -18.08 2.30 1.14
CA GLU A 188 -18.30 2.88 -0.21
C GLU A 188 -19.82 2.90 -0.44
N PRO A 189 -20.42 3.98 -0.99
CA PRO A 189 -21.64 3.81 -1.75
C PRO A 189 -21.31 2.85 -2.91
N ILE A 190 -21.64 1.57 -2.75
CA ILE A 190 -21.51 0.59 -3.82
C ILE A 190 -22.41 1.10 -4.96
N PRO A 191 -21.88 1.28 -6.19
CA PRO A 191 -22.71 1.63 -7.35
C PRO A 191 -23.80 0.58 -7.61
#